data_AF-A0A925H9X2-F1
#
_entry.id   AF-A0A925H9X2-F1
#
_cell.length_a   1.000
_cell.length_b   1.000
_cell.length_c   1.000
_cell.angle_alpha   90.00
_cell.angle_beta   90.00
_cell.angle_gamma   90.00
#
_symmetry.space_group_name_H-M   'P 1'
#
loop_
_entity.id
_entity.type
_entity.pdbx_description
1 polymer ?
#
loop_
_entity_poly.entity_id
_entity_poly.type
_entity_poly.pdbx_seq_one_letter_code
_entity_poly.pdbx_strand_id
1 'polypeptide(L)'
;MKENSSTTAPLWMKIFGAAFCLLLFFCFSYAATQKPQTRTLLGVALGKEVTDWLNEVENKLGEDIFAEFAELDPEDAGGDYTLGLSYITEKRVAVLRVDESFREKGERATEAVIGHELLHLRLRARGYPLFLFSPTVKTKKGLAVDVEQSNVNDLVSMIEHKVFAGEMRRTGFDKLVDLTNGLEAARRMGRSEDGQAEALNYARAVLEWDNPKSLDALTKIHHANGWERSLDGGRKIAAIIRASNINTPNDVAPVFLRCMFVLYGADFRVEPDRRFALAKVYPQMIIYVKRARRRSR
;
A
#
# COMPACT_ATOMS: atom_id res chain seq x y z
N MET A 1 -17.75 21.96 -84.74
CA MET A 1 -17.10 20.70 -84.33
C MET A 1 -16.92 20.76 -82.82
N LYS A 2 -17.72 20.01 -82.08
CA LYS A 2 -17.58 19.78 -80.63
C LYS A 2 -17.75 18.28 -80.43
N GLU A 3 -16.66 17.60 -80.16
CA GLU A 3 -16.65 16.17 -79.87
C GLU A 3 -17.05 15.95 -78.41
N ASN A 4 -18.08 15.14 -78.22
CA ASN A 4 -18.50 14.60 -76.93
C ASN A 4 -17.71 13.31 -76.68
N SER A 5 -16.83 13.31 -75.67
CA SER A 5 -16.20 12.09 -75.16
C SER A 5 -16.98 11.57 -73.95
N SER A 6 -17.79 10.52 -74.16
CA SER A 6 -18.43 9.75 -73.09
C SER A 6 -17.45 8.70 -72.56
N THR A 7 -16.99 8.90 -71.33
CA THR A 7 -16.13 7.94 -70.63
C THR A 7 -17.00 6.94 -69.88
N THR A 8 -17.27 5.79 -70.50
CA THR A 8 -17.90 4.65 -69.83
C THR A 8 -16.89 3.96 -68.91
N ALA A 9 -17.15 3.99 -67.61
CA ALA A 9 -16.34 3.29 -66.62
C ALA A 9 -16.50 1.75 -66.73
N PRO A 10 -15.47 0.96 -66.39
CA PRO A 10 -15.46 -0.47 -66.62
C PRO A 10 -16.33 -1.25 -65.61
N LEU A 11 -17.04 -2.26 -66.11
CA LEU A 11 -18.07 -3.06 -65.40
C LEU A 11 -17.55 -3.87 -64.20
N TRP A 12 -16.23 -4.04 -64.06
CA TRP A 12 -15.59 -4.85 -63.02
C TRP A 12 -15.42 -4.13 -61.67
N MET A 13 -15.64 -2.82 -61.62
CA MET A 13 -15.58 -2.03 -60.38
C MET A 13 -16.83 -2.16 -59.48
N LYS A 14 -17.91 -2.81 -59.94
CA LYS A 14 -19.15 -2.96 -59.15
C LYS A 14 -19.24 -4.26 -58.35
N ILE A 15 -18.37 -5.25 -58.60
CA ILE A 15 -18.43 -6.56 -57.93
C ILE A 15 -17.58 -6.59 -56.65
N PHE A 16 -16.56 -5.75 -56.52
CA PHE A 16 -15.73 -5.67 -55.31
C PHE A 16 -16.31 -4.83 -54.16
N GLY A 17 -17.35 -4.01 -54.40
CA GLY A 17 -17.95 -3.16 -53.37
C GLY A 17 -18.91 -3.88 -52.41
N ALA A 18 -19.51 -4.99 -52.83
CA ALA A 18 -20.52 -5.69 -52.02
C ALA A 18 -19.90 -6.69 -51.02
N ALA A 19 -18.75 -7.29 -51.35
CA ALA A 19 -18.05 -8.23 -50.47
C ALA A 19 -17.33 -7.52 -49.30
N PHE A 20 -16.92 -6.26 -49.48
CA PHE A 20 -16.22 -5.49 -48.44
C PHE A 20 -17.17 -4.90 -47.38
N CYS A 21 -18.44 -4.64 -47.73
CA CYS A 21 -19.45 -4.18 -46.76
C CYS A 21 -19.99 -5.30 -45.85
N LEU A 22 -19.94 -6.57 -46.28
CA LEU A 22 -20.38 -7.72 -45.46
C LEU A 22 -19.33 -8.15 -44.42
N LEU A 23 -18.04 -7.87 -44.64
CA LEU A 23 -16.97 -8.13 -43.67
C LEU A 23 -16.94 -7.09 -42.54
N LEU A 24 -17.36 -5.85 -42.80
CA LEU A 24 -17.43 -4.81 -41.76
C LEU A 24 -18.63 -4.97 -40.81
N PHE A 25 -19.70 -5.66 -41.23
CA PHE A 25 -20.84 -5.96 -40.34
C PHE A 25 -20.62 -7.18 -39.43
N PHE A 26 -19.71 -8.10 -39.78
CA PHE A 26 -19.37 -9.23 -38.92
C PHE A 26 -18.30 -8.92 -37.86
N CYS A 27 -17.51 -7.85 -38.01
CA CYS A 27 -16.56 -7.43 -36.97
C CYS A 27 -17.20 -6.65 -35.81
N PHE A 28 -18.45 -6.19 -35.92
CA PHE A 28 -19.13 -5.45 -34.86
C PHE A 28 -20.10 -6.29 -34.00
N SER A 29 -20.30 -7.58 -34.32
CA SER A 29 -21.41 -8.37 -33.74
C SER A 29 -21.01 -9.32 -32.60
N TYR A 30 -19.76 -9.28 -32.11
CA TYR A 30 -19.32 -10.12 -30.98
C TYR A 30 -18.53 -9.32 -29.93
N ALA A 31 -19.02 -8.13 -29.57
CA ALA A 31 -18.84 -7.69 -28.19
C ALA A 31 -19.83 -8.49 -27.33
N ALA A 32 -19.60 -9.80 -27.19
CA ALA A 32 -20.25 -10.58 -26.17
C ALA A 32 -19.88 -9.91 -24.85
N THR A 33 -20.83 -9.18 -24.28
CA THR A 33 -20.75 -8.67 -22.91
C THR A 33 -20.60 -9.88 -22.00
N GLN A 34 -19.36 -10.34 -21.83
CA GLN A 34 -19.00 -11.27 -20.79
C GLN A 34 -19.52 -10.64 -19.50
N LYS A 35 -20.51 -11.30 -18.88
CA LYS A 35 -20.95 -10.88 -17.55
C LYS A 35 -19.70 -10.75 -16.69
N PRO A 36 -19.47 -9.60 -16.03
CA PRO A 36 -18.31 -9.44 -15.19
C PRO A 36 -18.27 -10.62 -14.23
N GLN A 37 -17.19 -11.40 -14.33
CA GLN A 37 -17.04 -12.61 -13.55
C GLN A 37 -16.79 -12.16 -12.12
N THR A 38 -17.84 -12.19 -11.29
CA THR A 38 -17.75 -11.84 -9.88
C THR A 38 -16.85 -12.87 -9.21
N ARG A 39 -15.63 -12.47 -8.85
CA ARG A 39 -14.71 -13.29 -8.08
C ARG A 39 -15.10 -13.21 -6.61
N THR A 40 -14.93 -14.31 -5.90
CA THR A 40 -15.15 -14.35 -4.46
C THR A 40 -13.80 -14.55 -3.76
N LEU A 41 -13.61 -13.88 -2.63
CA LEU A 41 -12.49 -14.11 -1.74
C LEU A 41 -13.01 -14.07 -0.31
N LEU A 42 -12.63 -15.06 0.52
CA LEU A 42 -13.18 -15.22 1.88
C LEU A 42 -14.73 -15.32 1.92
N GLY A 43 -15.34 -15.85 0.87
CA GLY A 43 -16.80 -15.92 0.73
C GLY A 43 -17.47 -14.58 0.38
N VAL A 44 -16.72 -13.49 0.24
CA VAL A 44 -17.22 -12.16 -0.14
C VAL A 44 -17.15 -11.99 -1.65
N ALA A 45 -18.25 -11.57 -2.28
CA ALA A 45 -18.25 -11.19 -3.69
C ALA A 45 -17.51 -9.86 -3.86
N LEU A 46 -16.45 -9.86 -4.65
CA LEU A 46 -15.62 -8.67 -4.85
C LEU A 46 -16.23 -7.75 -5.90
N GLY A 47 -16.22 -6.45 -5.61
CA GLY A 47 -16.47 -5.41 -6.59
C GLY A 47 -15.44 -5.43 -7.73
N LYS A 48 -15.73 -4.71 -8.80
CA LYS A 48 -14.91 -4.71 -10.01
C LYS A 48 -13.47 -4.25 -9.72
N GLU A 49 -13.32 -3.15 -9.00
CA GLU A 49 -12.00 -2.58 -8.68
C GLU A 49 -11.14 -3.54 -7.86
N VAL A 50 -11.73 -4.19 -6.86
CA VAL A 50 -11.01 -5.15 -5.99
C VAL A 50 -10.67 -6.42 -6.76
N THR A 51 -11.57 -6.88 -7.63
CA THR A 51 -11.30 -7.98 -8.56
C THR A 51 -10.13 -7.65 -9.49
N ASP A 52 -10.07 -6.43 -10.03
CA ASP A 52 -8.97 -5.99 -10.89
C ASP A 52 -7.64 -5.95 -10.11
N TRP A 53 -7.64 -5.53 -8.84
CA TRP A 53 -6.44 -5.56 -7.99
C TRP A 53 -5.96 -6.98 -7.68
N LEU A 54 -6.89 -7.86 -7.31
CA LEU A 54 -6.61 -9.28 -7.07
C LEU A 54 -5.99 -9.93 -8.30
N ASN A 55 -6.62 -9.77 -9.46
CA ASN A 55 -6.10 -10.29 -10.72
C ASN A 55 -4.73 -9.70 -11.07
N GLU A 56 -4.48 -8.41 -10.79
CA GLU A 56 -3.17 -7.81 -11.03
C GLU A 56 -2.08 -8.46 -10.16
N VAL A 57 -2.35 -8.71 -8.88
CA VAL A 57 -1.41 -9.36 -7.96
C VAL A 57 -1.11 -10.78 -8.42
N GLU A 58 -2.13 -11.60 -8.67
CA GLU A 58 -1.95 -13.00 -9.11
C GLU A 58 -1.21 -13.09 -10.44
N ASN A 59 -1.58 -12.26 -11.44
CA ASN A 59 -0.90 -12.26 -12.73
C ASN A 59 0.58 -11.88 -12.61
N LYS A 60 0.95 -10.99 -11.69
CA LYS A 60 2.34 -10.58 -11.47
C LYS A 60 3.15 -11.62 -10.72
N LEU A 61 2.52 -12.35 -9.80
CA LEU A 61 3.19 -13.37 -8.99
C LEU A 61 3.19 -14.75 -9.66
N GLY A 62 2.26 -14.98 -10.59
CA GLY A 62 2.06 -16.25 -11.29
C GLY A 62 1.34 -17.31 -10.48
N GLU A 63 0.78 -16.94 -9.33
CA GLU A 63 0.14 -17.84 -8.36
C GLU A 63 -1.12 -17.17 -7.79
N ASP A 64 -2.11 -17.97 -7.42
CA ASP A 64 -3.32 -17.50 -6.74
C ASP A 64 -2.98 -17.00 -5.33
N ILE A 65 -3.75 -16.03 -4.83
CA ILE A 65 -3.60 -15.54 -3.45
C ILE A 65 -4.20 -16.55 -2.48
N PHE A 66 -3.43 -16.91 -1.46
CA PHE A 66 -3.98 -17.61 -0.30
C PHE A 66 -4.64 -16.60 0.64
N ALA A 67 -5.94 -16.77 0.89
CA ALA A 67 -6.68 -15.91 1.78
C ALA A 67 -7.39 -16.71 2.88
N GLU A 68 -7.27 -16.26 4.13
CA GLU A 68 -8.02 -16.80 5.27
C GLU A 68 -8.50 -15.70 6.22
N PHE A 69 -9.51 -16.02 7.03
CA PHE A 69 -9.71 -15.28 8.27
C PHE A 69 -8.82 -15.92 9.35
N ALA A 70 -8.25 -15.09 10.21
CA ALA A 70 -7.40 -15.54 11.31
C ALA A 70 -7.57 -14.61 12.52
N GLU A 71 -7.37 -15.16 13.72
CA GLU A 71 -7.10 -14.32 14.88
C GLU A 71 -5.75 -13.64 14.68
N LEU A 72 -5.74 -12.31 14.69
CA LEU A 72 -4.52 -11.54 14.52
C LEU A 72 -4.04 -11.07 15.90
N ASP A 73 -2.82 -11.47 16.28
CA ASP A 73 -2.19 -10.96 17.48
C ASP A 73 -1.88 -9.46 17.26
N PRO A 74 -2.37 -8.56 18.14
CA PRO A 74 -2.01 -7.15 18.08
C PRO A 74 -0.49 -6.91 18.03
N GLU A 75 0.32 -7.76 18.68
CA GLU A 75 1.78 -7.64 18.66
C GLU A 75 2.39 -8.04 17.31
N ASP A 76 1.91 -9.13 16.69
CA ASP A 76 2.43 -9.63 15.40
C ASP A 76 2.07 -8.72 14.22
N ALA A 77 1.05 -7.89 14.38
CA ALA A 77 0.49 -7.12 13.29
C ALA A 77 0.67 -5.59 13.41
N GLY A 78 1.54 -5.14 14.31
CA GLY A 78 1.94 -3.73 14.40
C GLY A 78 1.02 -2.87 15.26
N GLY A 79 0.31 -3.48 16.22
CA GLY A 79 -0.46 -2.81 17.27
C GLY A 79 -1.98 -2.90 17.11
N ASP A 80 -2.68 -2.07 17.89
CA ASP A 80 -4.15 -2.01 18.10
C ASP A 80 -5.00 -1.75 16.82
N TYR A 81 -4.40 -1.64 15.64
CA TYR A 81 -5.07 -1.23 14.38
C TYR A 81 -5.21 -2.34 13.36
N THR A 82 -4.92 -3.58 13.75
CA THR A 82 -4.85 -4.66 12.77
C THR A 82 -6.24 -5.14 12.39
N LEU A 83 -6.65 -4.79 11.17
CA LEU A 83 -7.87 -5.33 10.55
C LEU A 83 -7.53 -6.48 9.59
N GLY A 84 -6.31 -6.47 9.05
CA GLY A 84 -5.77 -7.48 8.16
C GLY A 84 -4.25 -7.44 8.15
N LEU A 85 -3.66 -8.45 7.50
CA LEU A 85 -2.23 -8.58 7.26
C LEU A 85 -2.01 -9.16 5.87
N SER A 86 -0.98 -8.67 5.18
CA SER A 86 -0.58 -9.25 3.91
C SER A 86 0.93 -9.32 3.72
N TYR A 87 1.38 -10.41 3.10
CA TYR A 87 2.80 -10.64 2.81
C TYR A 87 2.97 -11.62 1.66
N ILE A 88 4.20 -11.71 1.13
CA ILE A 88 4.57 -12.69 0.12
C ILE A 88 5.58 -13.65 0.73
N THR A 89 5.33 -14.95 0.58
CA THR A 89 6.23 -16.01 1.07
C THR A 89 7.45 -16.19 0.16
N GLU A 90 8.46 -16.93 0.65
CA GLU A 90 9.63 -17.30 -0.17
C GLU A 90 9.26 -18.13 -1.42
N LYS A 91 8.12 -18.83 -1.38
CA LYS A 91 7.57 -19.59 -2.50
C LYS A 91 6.73 -18.75 -3.46
N ARG A 92 6.77 -17.42 -3.33
CA ARG A 92 6.01 -16.45 -4.16
C ARG A 92 4.49 -16.50 -3.99
N VAL A 93 4.00 -17.24 -3.00
CA VAL A 93 2.58 -17.21 -2.64
C VAL A 93 2.30 -15.92 -1.89
N ALA A 94 1.37 -15.11 -2.39
CA ALA A 94 0.81 -13.99 -1.65
C ALA A 94 -0.21 -14.52 -0.63
N VAL A 95 -0.09 -14.02 0.59
CA VAL A 95 -0.96 -14.34 1.72
C VAL A 95 -1.71 -13.09 2.11
N LEU A 96 -3.03 -13.22 2.27
CA LEU A 96 -3.93 -12.20 2.79
C LEU A 96 -4.69 -12.78 3.97
N ARG A 97 -4.59 -12.14 5.13
CA ARG A 97 -5.34 -12.51 6.32
C ARG A 97 -6.24 -11.36 6.73
N VAL A 98 -7.50 -11.67 7.00
CA VAL A 98 -8.45 -10.73 7.59
C VAL A 98 -8.73 -11.15 9.02
N ASP A 99 -8.81 -10.20 9.94
CA ASP A 99 -9.14 -10.50 11.34
C ASP A 99 -10.50 -11.21 11.45
N GLU A 100 -10.57 -12.23 12.31
CA GLU A 100 -11.76 -13.08 12.50
C GLU A 100 -13.01 -12.26 12.86
N SER A 101 -12.85 -11.12 13.54
CA SER A 101 -13.98 -10.24 13.89
C SER A 101 -14.73 -9.66 12.69
N PHE A 102 -14.16 -9.72 11.47
CA PHE A 102 -14.82 -9.25 10.26
C PHE A 102 -15.80 -10.23 9.64
N ARG A 103 -15.83 -11.49 10.07
CA ARG A 103 -16.87 -12.44 9.61
C ARG A 103 -18.28 -11.93 9.86
N GLU A 104 -18.47 -11.21 10.95
CA GLU A 104 -19.77 -10.70 11.39
C GLU A 104 -20.02 -9.22 11.02
N LYS A 105 -19.00 -8.52 10.49
CA LYS A 105 -19.10 -7.08 10.13
C LYS A 105 -19.76 -6.83 8.76
N GLY A 106 -20.13 -7.89 8.05
CA GLY A 106 -20.81 -7.85 6.77
C GLY A 106 -19.89 -7.72 5.57
N GLU A 107 -20.38 -8.16 4.40
CA GLU A 107 -19.60 -8.31 3.17
C GLU A 107 -18.82 -7.06 2.78
N ARG A 108 -19.46 -5.87 2.87
CA ARG A 108 -18.84 -4.62 2.42
C ARG A 108 -17.69 -4.16 3.32
N ALA A 109 -17.77 -4.39 4.63
CA ALA A 109 -16.69 -4.06 5.56
C ALA A 109 -15.50 -5.02 5.35
N THR A 110 -15.78 -6.30 5.18
CA THR A 110 -14.76 -7.32 4.88
C THR A 110 -14.09 -7.06 3.52
N GLU A 111 -14.85 -6.70 2.49
CA GLU A 111 -14.32 -6.30 1.18
C GLU A 111 -13.37 -5.10 1.30
N ALA A 112 -13.67 -4.14 2.17
CA ALA A 112 -12.82 -2.98 2.39
C ALA A 112 -11.45 -3.37 2.97
N VAL A 113 -11.42 -4.31 3.93
CA VAL A 113 -10.16 -4.85 4.47
C VAL A 113 -9.42 -5.66 3.42
N ILE A 114 -10.11 -6.54 2.69
CA ILE A 114 -9.51 -7.29 1.56
C ILE A 114 -8.88 -6.32 0.56
N GLY A 115 -9.61 -5.26 0.17
CA GLY A 115 -9.13 -4.24 -0.74
C GLY A 115 -7.89 -3.52 -0.22
N HIS A 116 -7.86 -3.17 1.07
CA HIS A 116 -6.71 -2.56 1.73
C HIS A 116 -5.47 -3.46 1.64
N GLU A 117 -5.58 -4.72 2.04
CA GLU A 117 -4.48 -5.67 2.02
C GLU A 117 -4.01 -6.01 0.60
N LEU A 118 -4.93 -6.10 -0.36
CA LEU A 118 -4.58 -6.28 -1.77
C LEU A 118 -3.76 -5.11 -2.33
N LEU A 119 -4.02 -3.88 -1.88
CA LEU A 119 -3.23 -2.72 -2.32
C LEU A 119 -1.79 -2.80 -1.81
N HIS A 120 -1.55 -3.27 -0.58
CA HIS A 120 -0.20 -3.57 -0.08
C HIS A 120 0.49 -4.63 -0.93
N LEU A 121 -0.16 -5.77 -1.19
CA LEU A 121 0.37 -6.83 -2.05
C LEU A 121 0.66 -6.34 -3.47
N ARG A 122 -0.19 -5.48 -4.02
CA ARG A 122 -0.02 -4.88 -5.33
C ARG A 122 1.21 -3.98 -5.40
N LEU A 123 1.53 -3.24 -4.34
CA LEU A 123 2.77 -2.49 -4.24
C LEU A 123 3.98 -3.43 -4.23
N ARG A 124 3.95 -4.53 -3.47
CA ARG A 124 5.02 -5.56 -3.48
C ARG A 124 5.21 -6.16 -4.87
N ALA A 125 4.14 -6.55 -5.54
CA ALA A 125 4.16 -7.11 -6.89
C ALA A 125 4.66 -6.10 -7.94
N ARG A 126 4.56 -4.78 -7.66
CA ARG A 126 5.10 -3.69 -8.49
C ARG A 126 6.55 -3.32 -8.13
N GLY A 127 7.15 -4.00 -7.17
CA GLY A 127 8.54 -3.79 -6.79
C GLY A 127 8.76 -2.70 -5.75
N TYR A 128 7.73 -2.23 -5.04
CA TYR A 128 7.90 -1.31 -3.91
C TYR A 128 8.66 -2.01 -2.78
N PRO A 129 9.78 -1.44 -2.30
CA PRO A 129 10.66 -2.16 -1.40
C PRO A 129 10.12 -2.25 0.02
N LEU A 130 10.42 -3.37 0.69
CA LEU A 130 10.42 -3.42 2.16
C LEU A 130 11.77 -2.98 2.72
N PHE A 131 11.76 -2.54 3.97
CA PHE A 131 12.95 -2.07 4.67
C PHE A 131 13.17 -2.91 5.92
N LEU A 132 14.39 -3.40 6.08
CA LEU A 132 14.78 -4.26 7.21
C LEU A 132 16.06 -3.71 7.83
N PHE A 133 16.14 -3.68 9.16
CA PHE A 133 17.41 -3.36 9.79
C PHE A 133 18.47 -4.42 9.46
N SER A 134 19.69 -3.97 9.20
CA SER A 134 20.82 -4.90 9.16
C SER A 134 20.97 -5.59 10.51
N PRO A 135 21.26 -6.90 10.57
CA PRO A 135 21.45 -7.63 11.83
C PRO A 135 22.64 -7.11 12.65
N THR A 136 23.45 -6.20 12.09
CA THR A 136 24.56 -5.55 12.79
C THR A 136 24.21 -4.19 13.42
N VAL A 137 23.04 -3.62 13.12
CA VAL A 137 22.62 -2.34 13.71
C VAL A 137 22.15 -2.59 15.15
N LYS A 138 22.74 -1.86 16.10
CA LYS A 138 22.44 -1.93 17.52
C LYS A 138 21.85 -0.61 18.01
N THR A 139 20.81 -0.71 18.83
CA THR A 139 20.27 0.40 19.63
C THR A 139 20.67 0.22 21.09
N LYS A 140 20.22 1.14 21.96
CA LYS A 140 20.37 0.96 23.41
C LYS A 140 19.51 -0.20 23.95
N LYS A 141 18.45 -0.58 23.23
CA LYS A 141 17.48 -1.62 23.64
C LYS A 141 17.84 -3.02 23.13
N GLY A 142 18.75 -3.15 22.15
CA GLY A 142 19.14 -4.44 21.59
C GLY A 142 19.60 -4.33 20.14
N LEU A 143 19.52 -5.44 19.39
CA LEU A 143 19.64 -5.39 17.94
C LEU A 143 18.40 -4.68 17.37
N ALA A 144 18.60 -3.76 16.43
CA ALA A 144 17.50 -2.96 15.89
C ALA A 144 16.46 -3.81 15.15
N VAL A 145 16.88 -4.94 14.55
CA VAL A 145 15.95 -5.88 13.90
C VAL A 145 14.96 -6.51 14.89
N ASP A 146 15.33 -6.64 16.16
CA ASP A 146 14.47 -7.27 17.17
C ASP A 146 13.57 -6.25 17.87
N VAL A 147 14.05 -5.02 18.06
CA VAL A 147 13.39 -4.03 18.94
C VAL A 147 12.84 -2.79 18.22
N GLU A 148 13.21 -2.58 16.95
CA GLU A 148 12.81 -1.38 16.19
C GLU A 148 12.14 -1.72 14.84
N GLN A 149 12.04 -2.99 14.49
CA GLN A 149 11.54 -3.37 13.15
C GLN A 149 10.06 -3.04 12.96
N SER A 150 9.25 -3.07 14.03
CA SER A 150 7.86 -2.61 14.01
C SER A 150 7.75 -1.13 13.59
N ASN A 151 8.58 -0.25 14.18
CA ASN A 151 8.64 1.17 13.83
C ASN A 151 8.96 1.40 12.35
N VAL A 152 9.83 0.56 11.77
CA VAL A 152 10.15 0.60 10.34
C VAL A 152 8.96 0.16 9.50
N ASN A 153 8.27 -0.91 9.90
CA ASN A 153 7.10 -1.42 9.20
C ASN A 153 5.97 -0.39 9.20
N ASP A 154 5.70 0.26 10.33
CA ASP A 154 4.68 1.33 10.46
C ASP A 154 5.01 2.53 9.56
N LEU A 155 6.27 2.94 9.54
CA LEU A 155 6.71 4.03 8.70
C LEU A 155 6.53 3.71 7.21
N VAL A 156 6.87 2.48 6.80
CA VAL A 156 6.68 2.02 5.41
C VAL A 156 5.19 1.97 5.07
N SER A 157 4.36 1.42 5.96
CA SER A 157 2.90 1.36 5.79
C SER A 157 2.28 2.74 5.56
N MET A 158 2.65 3.77 6.33
CA MET A 158 2.16 5.14 6.11
C MET A 158 2.57 5.70 4.73
N ILE A 159 3.78 5.39 4.26
CA ILE A 159 4.24 5.80 2.93
C ILE A 159 3.43 5.10 1.84
N GLU A 160 3.07 3.84 2.05
CA GLU A 160 2.25 3.04 1.12
C GLU A 160 0.82 3.53 1.06
N HIS A 161 0.24 3.86 2.22
CA HIS A 161 -1.08 4.48 2.31
C HIS A 161 -1.13 5.77 1.50
N LYS A 162 -0.07 6.57 1.52
CA LYS A 162 0.04 7.76 0.67
C LYS A 162 0.00 7.41 -0.83
N VAL A 163 0.62 6.30 -1.25
CA VAL A 163 0.64 5.87 -2.66
C VAL A 163 -0.75 5.44 -3.12
N PHE A 164 -1.46 4.61 -2.34
CA PHE A 164 -2.75 4.06 -2.74
C PHE A 164 -3.99 4.81 -2.19
N ALA A 165 -3.80 5.93 -1.49
CA ALA A 165 -4.92 6.71 -0.93
C ALA A 165 -5.97 7.13 -1.98
N GLY A 166 -5.54 7.33 -3.23
CA GLY A 166 -6.44 7.64 -4.34
C GLY A 166 -7.37 6.47 -4.67
N GLU A 167 -6.87 5.24 -4.66
CA GLU A 167 -7.66 4.02 -4.83
C GLU A 167 -8.67 3.83 -3.69
N MET A 168 -8.24 3.97 -2.43
CA MET A 168 -9.13 3.81 -1.26
C MET A 168 -10.31 4.80 -1.28
N ARG A 169 -10.05 6.07 -1.62
CA ARG A 169 -11.10 7.09 -1.77
C ARG A 169 -12.06 6.80 -2.93
N ARG A 170 -11.55 6.24 -4.03
CA ARG A 170 -12.35 5.94 -5.22
C ARG A 170 -13.36 4.84 -4.95
N THR A 171 -12.98 3.83 -4.16
CA THR A 171 -13.88 2.76 -3.73
C THR A 171 -14.72 3.13 -2.51
N GLY A 172 -14.38 4.22 -1.81
CA GLY A 172 -15.04 4.65 -0.57
C GLY A 172 -14.68 3.80 0.65
N PHE A 173 -13.62 3.00 0.56
CA PHE A 173 -13.15 2.14 1.65
C PHE A 173 -12.46 2.91 2.78
N ASP A 174 -11.95 4.11 2.48
CA ASP A 174 -11.40 5.05 3.45
C ASP A 174 -12.38 5.38 4.59
N LYS A 175 -13.69 5.35 4.30
CA LYS A 175 -14.75 5.64 5.29
C LYS A 175 -15.24 4.43 6.08
N LEU A 176 -14.89 3.23 5.63
CA LEU A 176 -15.36 1.97 6.23
C LEU A 176 -14.34 1.38 7.20
N VAL A 177 -13.08 1.78 7.07
CA VAL A 177 -11.98 1.36 7.93
C VAL A 177 -11.81 2.42 9.02
N ASP A 178 -12.31 2.12 10.22
CA ASP A 178 -12.15 3.01 11.37
C ASP A 178 -10.72 2.92 11.93
N LEU A 179 -9.95 3.97 11.70
CA LEU A 179 -8.56 4.09 12.16
C LEU A 179 -8.44 4.86 13.49
N THR A 180 -9.55 5.22 14.13
CA THR A 180 -9.57 6.11 15.31
C THR A 180 -9.43 5.41 16.66
N ASN A 181 -9.34 4.07 16.68
CA ASN A 181 -9.08 3.26 17.89
C ASN A 181 -7.82 3.71 18.67
N GLY A 182 -6.91 4.41 17.99
CA GLY A 182 -5.72 5.01 18.58
C GLY A 182 -5.96 6.02 19.70
N LEU A 183 -7.14 6.65 19.73
CA LEU A 183 -7.50 7.54 20.84
C LEU A 183 -7.61 6.78 22.16
N GLU A 184 -8.15 5.57 22.14
CA GLU A 184 -8.34 4.78 23.35
C GLU A 184 -7.00 4.19 23.82
N ALA A 185 -6.19 3.68 22.89
CA ALA A 185 -4.83 3.22 23.17
C ALA A 185 -3.99 4.32 23.84
N ALA A 186 -3.96 5.52 23.24
CA ALA A 186 -3.20 6.66 23.76
C ALA A 186 -3.68 7.13 25.15
N ARG A 187 -4.98 6.99 25.44
CA ARG A 187 -5.53 7.26 26.80
C ARG A 187 -5.08 6.22 27.81
N ARG A 188 -5.04 4.93 27.44
CA ARG A 188 -4.67 3.82 28.33
C ARG A 188 -3.19 3.85 28.72
N MET A 189 -2.31 4.26 27.81
CA MET A 189 -0.85 4.25 28.02
C MET A 189 -0.31 5.28 29.04
N GLY A 190 -1.15 6.22 29.51
CA GLY A 190 -0.82 7.36 30.37
C GLY A 190 0.61 7.46 30.95
N ARG A 191 1.34 8.52 30.60
CA ARG A 191 2.73 8.82 31.03
C ARG A 191 3.79 7.76 30.68
N SER A 192 3.57 6.93 29.67
CA SER A 192 4.67 6.13 29.06
C SER A 192 5.77 7.03 28.48
N GLU A 193 6.91 6.43 28.15
CA GLU A 193 8.05 7.13 27.54
C GLU A 193 7.62 7.86 26.25
N ASP A 194 8.05 9.12 26.09
CA ASP A 194 7.91 9.88 24.83
C ASP A 194 8.85 9.28 23.77
N GLY A 195 8.37 8.26 23.06
CA GLY A 195 9.15 7.37 22.21
C GLY A 195 8.86 7.48 20.71
N GLN A 196 9.52 6.61 19.94
CA GLN A 196 9.35 6.54 18.49
C GLN A 196 7.93 6.10 18.10
N ALA A 197 7.34 5.17 18.86
CA ALA A 197 6.02 4.63 18.57
C ALA A 197 4.94 5.72 18.67
N GLU A 198 5.00 6.58 19.68
CA GLU A 198 4.08 7.71 19.86
C GLU A 198 4.20 8.71 18.72
N ALA A 199 5.42 9.00 18.24
CA ALA A 199 5.64 9.86 17.09
C ALA A 199 5.02 9.29 15.80
N LEU A 200 5.15 7.97 15.58
CA LEU A 200 4.56 7.28 14.43
C LEU A 200 3.03 7.23 14.52
N ASN A 201 2.48 6.93 15.69
CA ASN A 201 1.03 6.95 15.95
C ASN A 201 0.43 8.34 15.67
N TYR A 202 1.10 9.41 16.12
CA TYR A 202 0.65 10.77 15.82
C TYR A 202 0.78 11.10 14.33
N ALA A 203 1.87 10.71 13.67
CA ALA A 203 2.05 10.90 12.22
C ALA A 203 0.93 10.23 11.42
N ARG A 204 0.58 8.98 11.79
CA ARG A 204 -0.50 8.21 11.16
C ARG A 204 -1.83 8.93 11.30
N ALA A 205 -2.19 9.35 12.52
CA ALA A 205 -3.41 10.10 12.77
C ALA A 205 -3.49 11.39 11.93
N VAL A 206 -2.39 12.14 11.81
CA VAL A 206 -2.33 13.36 10.97
C VAL A 206 -2.53 13.08 9.49
N LEU A 207 -2.13 11.89 9.01
CA LEU A 207 -2.23 11.50 7.61
C LEU A 207 -3.59 10.87 7.26
N GLU A 208 -4.18 10.13 8.19
CA GLU A 208 -5.26 9.18 7.90
C GLU A 208 -6.59 9.51 8.58
N TRP A 209 -6.61 10.36 9.61
CA TRP A 209 -7.88 10.72 10.25
C TRP A 209 -8.54 11.91 9.57
N ASP A 210 -9.74 11.68 9.05
CA ASP A 210 -10.54 12.73 8.40
C ASP A 210 -11.15 13.72 9.41
N ASN A 211 -11.41 13.30 10.65
CA ASN A 211 -12.09 14.12 11.65
C ASN A 211 -11.10 15.04 12.41
N PRO A 212 -11.14 16.37 12.22
CA PRO A 212 -10.24 17.29 12.91
C PRO A 212 -10.42 17.28 14.43
N LYS A 213 -11.63 16.97 14.93
CA LYS A 213 -11.89 16.90 16.37
C LYS A 213 -11.17 15.70 17.02
N SER A 214 -11.08 14.57 16.32
CA SER A 214 -10.33 13.41 16.78
C SER A 214 -8.84 13.74 16.87
N LEU A 215 -8.29 14.42 15.87
CA LEU A 215 -6.89 14.85 15.88
C LEU A 215 -6.59 15.89 16.97
N ASP A 216 -7.49 16.84 17.22
CA ASP A 216 -7.38 17.79 18.33
C ASP A 216 -7.41 17.06 19.69
N ALA A 217 -8.29 16.07 19.85
CA ALA A 217 -8.33 15.25 21.05
C ALA A 217 -7.01 14.48 21.27
N LEU A 218 -6.45 13.87 20.22
CA LEU A 218 -5.15 13.18 20.30
C LEU A 218 -4.01 14.14 20.66
N THR A 219 -4.03 15.35 20.09
CA THR A 219 -3.06 16.41 20.38
C THR A 219 -3.10 16.81 21.86
N LYS A 220 -4.30 16.96 22.44
CA LYS A 220 -4.48 17.24 23.87
C LYS A 220 -3.96 16.11 24.75
N ILE A 221 -4.17 14.84 24.35
CA ILE A 221 -3.63 13.68 25.07
C ILE A 221 -2.10 13.71 25.08
N HIS A 222 -1.45 13.99 23.95
CA HIS A 222 0.01 14.09 23.88
C HIS A 222 0.56 15.17 24.80
N HIS A 223 -0.05 16.36 24.82
CA HIS A 223 0.34 17.42 25.75
C HIS A 223 0.12 17.02 27.22
N ALA A 224 -0.99 16.37 27.55
CA ALA A 224 -1.27 15.92 28.90
C ALA A 224 -0.26 14.85 29.39
N ASN A 225 0.30 14.06 28.47
CA ASN A 225 1.31 13.04 28.76
C ASN A 225 2.76 13.57 28.70
N GLY A 226 3.00 14.81 28.30
CA GLY A 226 4.36 15.36 28.13
C GLY A 226 5.09 14.75 26.94
N TRP A 227 4.37 14.42 25.86
CA TRP A 227 4.90 13.83 24.62
C TRP A 227 5.16 14.89 23.54
N GLU A 228 5.75 16.04 23.92
CA GLU A 228 6.00 17.14 22.98
C GLU A 228 6.94 16.73 21.84
N ARG A 229 7.90 15.82 22.09
CA ARG A 229 8.84 15.37 21.06
C ARG A 229 8.15 14.51 20.02
N SER A 230 7.29 13.58 20.45
CA SER A 230 6.49 12.76 19.55
C SER A 230 5.51 13.59 18.73
N LEU A 231 4.92 14.62 19.32
CA LEU A 231 4.04 15.54 18.60
C LEU A 231 4.79 16.29 17.50
N ASP A 232 5.96 16.88 17.79
CA ASP A 232 6.78 17.57 16.78
C ASP A 232 7.31 16.60 15.71
N GLY A 233 7.86 15.46 16.13
CA GLY A 233 8.36 14.41 15.26
C GLY A 233 7.27 13.86 14.33
N GLY A 234 6.10 13.56 14.86
CA GLY A 234 4.96 13.05 14.11
C GLY A 234 4.46 14.05 13.06
N ARG A 235 4.38 15.36 13.41
CA ARG A 235 4.06 16.43 12.44
C ARG A 235 5.08 16.50 11.32
N LYS A 236 6.37 16.41 11.63
CA LYS A 236 7.46 16.45 10.64
C LYS A 236 7.41 15.25 9.71
N ILE A 237 7.21 14.03 10.24
CA ILE A 237 7.05 12.81 9.44
C ILE A 237 5.85 12.93 8.50
N ALA A 238 4.68 13.33 9.02
CA ALA A 238 3.48 13.51 8.20
C ALA A 238 3.68 14.57 7.11
N ALA A 239 4.37 15.68 7.42
CA ALA A 239 4.68 16.71 6.45
C ALA A 239 5.61 16.20 5.32
N ILE A 240 6.63 15.40 5.66
CA ILE A 240 7.52 14.77 4.67
C ILE A 240 6.71 13.88 3.74
N ILE A 241 5.89 12.97 4.27
CA ILE A 241 5.11 12.02 3.48
C ILE A 241 4.10 12.76 2.60
N ARG A 242 3.35 13.73 3.16
CA ARG A 242 2.34 14.49 2.43
C ARG A 242 2.91 15.27 1.25
N ALA A 243 4.07 15.91 1.43
CA ALA A 243 4.74 16.72 0.42
C ALA A 243 5.52 15.90 -0.63
N SER A 244 5.67 14.58 -0.41
CA SER A 244 6.43 13.73 -1.32
C SER A 244 5.61 13.31 -2.55
N ASN A 245 6.27 13.27 -3.69
CA ASN A 245 5.72 12.79 -4.95
C ASN A 245 6.26 11.38 -5.22
N ILE A 246 5.48 10.35 -4.90
CA ILE A 246 5.88 8.94 -4.99
C ILE A 246 5.12 8.32 -6.15
N ASN A 247 5.75 8.23 -7.32
CA ASN A 247 5.14 7.67 -8.53
C ASN A 247 5.71 6.29 -8.88
N THR A 248 6.92 6.01 -8.40
CA THR A 248 7.66 4.79 -8.71
C THR A 248 8.22 4.16 -7.43
N PRO A 249 8.55 2.85 -7.46
CA PRO A 249 9.21 2.19 -6.34
C PRO A 249 10.49 2.88 -5.83
N ASN A 250 11.24 3.51 -6.74
CA ASN A 250 12.50 4.18 -6.42
C ASN A 250 12.30 5.46 -5.59
N ASP A 251 11.12 6.06 -5.63
CA ASP A 251 10.80 7.28 -4.90
C ASP A 251 10.59 7.03 -3.40
N VAL A 252 10.34 5.78 -3.00
CA VAL A 252 10.05 5.40 -1.60
C VAL A 252 11.27 5.58 -0.69
N ALA A 253 12.44 5.11 -1.12
CA ALA A 253 13.64 5.10 -0.28
C ALA A 253 14.11 6.50 0.17
N PRO A 254 14.13 7.54 -0.69
CA PRO A 254 14.42 8.90 -0.26
C PRO A 254 13.44 9.44 0.80
N VAL A 255 12.13 9.15 0.66
CA VAL A 255 11.11 9.57 1.62
C VAL A 255 11.31 8.85 2.96
N PHE A 256 11.46 7.52 2.90
CA PHE A 256 11.73 6.68 4.06
C PHE A 256 12.96 7.17 4.86
N LEU A 257 14.09 7.44 4.19
CA LEU A 257 15.31 7.91 4.85
C LEU A 257 15.13 9.28 5.53
N ARG A 258 14.35 10.19 4.94
CA ARG A 258 14.04 11.49 5.56
C ARG A 258 13.21 11.32 6.83
N CYS A 259 12.23 10.42 6.82
CA CYS A 259 11.43 10.11 8.01
C CYS A 259 12.26 9.40 9.09
N MET A 260 13.12 8.46 8.71
CA MET A 260 14.06 7.80 9.65
C MET A 260 14.97 8.79 10.37
N PHE A 261 15.44 9.83 9.66
CA PHE A 261 16.23 10.90 10.28
C PHE A 261 15.43 11.66 11.35
N VAL A 262 14.16 11.97 11.09
CA VAL A 262 13.29 12.61 12.09
C VAL A 262 13.06 11.68 13.29
N LEU A 263 12.81 10.40 13.05
CA LEU A 263 12.45 9.44 14.08
C LEU A 263 13.61 9.09 15.03
N TYR A 264 14.82 8.93 14.48
CA TYR A 264 15.99 8.46 15.24
C TYR A 264 17.08 9.53 15.43
N GLY A 265 16.98 10.68 14.77
CA GLY A 265 18.03 11.71 14.81
C GLY A 265 19.37 11.26 14.23
N ALA A 266 19.36 10.23 13.37
CA ALA A 266 20.56 9.61 12.83
C ALA A 266 20.51 9.52 11.31
N ASP A 267 21.69 9.56 10.69
CA ASP A 267 21.84 9.36 9.25
C ASP A 267 21.84 7.88 8.91
N PHE A 268 20.88 7.46 8.07
CA PHE A 268 20.81 6.10 7.56
C PHE A 268 21.17 6.05 6.08
N ARG A 269 21.54 4.85 5.64
CA ARG A 269 21.61 4.47 4.23
C ARG A 269 20.89 3.14 4.06
N VAL A 270 20.39 2.91 2.86
CA VAL A 270 19.78 1.63 2.48
C VAL A 270 20.55 1.02 1.32
N GLU A 271 20.65 -0.31 1.31
CA GLU A 271 21.23 -1.09 0.21
C GLU A 271 20.28 -2.24 -0.14
N PRO A 272 20.17 -2.63 -1.42
CA PRO A 272 19.37 -3.80 -1.79
C PRO A 272 19.85 -5.05 -1.04
N ASP A 273 18.94 -5.79 -0.43
CA ASP A 273 19.27 -7.12 0.07
C ASP A 273 19.47 -8.06 -1.12
N ARG A 274 20.59 -8.77 -1.13
CA ARG A 274 20.90 -9.81 -2.11
C ARG A 274 21.13 -11.17 -1.47
N ARG A 275 20.95 -11.28 -0.15
CA ARG A 275 21.34 -12.43 0.66
C ARG A 275 20.21 -13.44 0.79
N PHE A 276 18.96 -12.99 0.89
CA PHE A 276 17.81 -13.85 1.12
C PHE A 276 17.06 -14.20 -0.17
N ALA A 277 16.49 -15.40 -0.21
CA ALA A 277 15.68 -15.86 -1.34
C ALA A 277 14.50 -14.95 -1.62
N LEU A 278 13.91 -14.36 -0.57
CA LEU A 278 12.77 -13.45 -0.66
C LEU A 278 13.08 -12.18 -1.48
N ALA A 279 14.34 -11.71 -1.48
CA ALA A 279 14.77 -10.58 -2.30
C ALA A 279 14.72 -10.87 -3.82
N LYS A 280 14.59 -12.14 -4.23
CA LYS A 280 14.33 -12.55 -5.62
C LYS A 280 12.84 -12.52 -5.98
N VAL A 281 11.97 -12.29 -5.00
CA VAL A 281 10.51 -12.26 -5.16
C VAL A 281 10.05 -10.81 -5.21
N TYR A 282 10.47 -9.98 -4.25
CA TYR A 282 10.23 -8.55 -4.26
C TYR A 282 11.42 -7.80 -3.64
N PRO A 283 11.62 -6.50 -3.95
CA PRO A 283 12.77 -5.76 -3.46
C PRO A 283 12.76 -5.62 -1.94
N GLN A 284 13.90 -5.90 -1.32
CA GLN A 284 14.16 -5.64 0.09
C GLN A 284 15.37 -4.72 0.20
N MET A 285 15.32 -3.81 1.17
CA MET A 285 16.35 -2.81 1.41
C MET A 285 16.85 -2.94 2.84
N ILE A 286 18.15 -3.14 3.01
CA ILE A 286 18.80 -3.24 4.32
C ILE A 286 19.24 -1.88 4.81
N ILE A 287 18.77 -1.52 6.00
CA ILE A 287 19.06 -0.27 6.68
C ILE A 287 20.38 -0.40 7.43
N TYR A 288 21.29 0.54 7.18
CA TYR A 288 22.53 0.72 7.91
C TYR A 288 22.64 2.14 8.48
N VAL A 289 23.28 2.27 9.63
CA VAL A 289 23.67 3.59 10.16
C VAL A 289 24.89 4.08 9.38
N LYS A 290 24.86 5.31 8.86
CA LYS A 290 26.05 5.93 8.28
C LYS A 290 27.04 6.19 9.40
N ARG A 291 28.22 5.57 9.33
CA ARG A 291 29.32 5.91 10.25
C ARG A 291 29.63 7.39 10.08
N ALA A 292 29.64 8.13 11.18
CA ALA A 292 30.16 9.50 11.18
C ALA A 292 31.57 9.45 10.57
N ARG A 293 31.79 10.17 9.47
CA ARG A 293 33.14 10.31 8.92
C ARG A 293 34.01 10.88 10.05
N ARG A 294 34.95 10.08 10.56
CA ARG A 294 36.00 10.59 11.45
C ARG A 294 36.64 11.75 10.68
N ARG A 295 36.39 12.98 11.11
CA ARG A 295 37.16 14.12 10.61
C ARG A 295 38.60 13.82 11.00
N SER A 296 39.42 13.46 10.02
CA SER A 296 40.87 13.48 10.18
C SER A 296 41.22 14.90 10.59
N ARG A 297 41.65 15.06 11.84
CA ARG A 297 42.28 16.30 12.30
C ARG A 297 43.65 16.40 11.66
#